data_AF-A0A202DG17-F1
#
_entry.id   AF-A0A202DG17-F1
#
_cell.length_a   1.000
_cell.length_b   1.000
_cell.length_c   1.000
_cell.angle_alpha   90.00
_cell.angle_beta   90.00
_cell.angle_gamma   90.00
#
_symmetry.space_group_name_H-M   'P 1'
#
loop_
_entity.id
_entity.type
_entity.pdbx_description
1 polymer ?
#
loop_
_entity_poly.entity_id
_entity_poly.type
_entity_poly.pdbx_seq_one_letter_code
_entity_poly.pdbx_strand_id
1 'polypeptide(L)'
;MVLAEITKIFEKRKMELYQLLNERKEELKPDVQHQMYGAMNEIDIFLNTVEHYRQKEVDDEIKRLRLVGPMIREGKVSKFFSNVSENLSNFRKK
;
A
#
# COMPACT_ATOMS: atom_id res chain seq x y z
N MET A 1 15.29 0.88 -5.23
CA MET A 1 14.38 -0.21 -4.80
C MET A 1 14.22 -1.14 -5.98
N VAL A 2 14.72 -2.38 -5.87
CA VAL A 2 14.79 -3.35 -6.97
C VAL A 2 13.43 -3.57 -7.66
N LEU A 3 12.33 -3.52 -6.90
CA LEU A 3 10.96 -3.65 -7.44
C LEU A 3 10.57 -2.56 -8.44
N ALA A 4 10.95 -1.30 -8.20
CA ALA A 4 10.61 -0.19 -9.11
C ALA A 4 11.37 -0.30 -10.45
N GLU A 5 12.59 -0.83 -10.42
CA GLU A 5 13.38 -1.10 -11.63
C GLU A 5 12.80 -2.27 -12.41
N ILE A 6 12.39 -3.34 -11.72
CA ILE A 6 11.69 -4.49 -12.31
C ILE A 6 10.41 -4.03 -13.02
N THR A 7 9.57 -3.23 -12.34
CA THR A 7 8.33 -2.68 -12.93
C THR A 7 8.61 -1.96 -14.25
N LYS A 8 9.57 -1.02 -14.26
CA LYS A 8 9.93 -0.26 -15.47
C LYS A 8 10.40 -1.16 -16.62
N ILE A 9 11.20 -2.18 -16.33
CA ILE A 9 11.70 -3.11 -17.36
C ILE A 9 10.53 -3.87 -18.01
N PHE A 10 9.60 -4.37 -17.21
CA PHE A 10 8.47 -5.15 -17.71
C PHE A 10 7.43 -4.28 -18.43
N GLU A 11 7.17 -3.06 -17.94
CA GLU A 11 6.35 -2.08 -18.68
C GLU A 11 6.95 -1.76 -20.05
N LYS A 12 8.26 -1.52 -20.11
CA LYS A 12 8.96 -1.28 -21.37
C LYS A 12 8.81 -2.45 -22.34
N ARG A 13 9.02 -3.68 -21.86
CA ARG A 13 8.87 -4.90 -22.69
C ARG A 13 7.45 -5.07 -23.21
N LYS A 14 6.43 -4.78 -22.40
CA LYS A 14 5.04 -4.79 -22.84
C LYS A 14 4.81 -3.81 -23.99
N MET A 15 5.35 -2.59 -23.87
CA MET A 15 5.25 -1.58 -24.92
C MET A 15 5.97 -1.99 -26.21
N GLU A 16 7.15 -2.60 -26.09
CA GLU A 16 7.90 -3.14 -27.25
C GLU A 16 7.08 -4.24 -27.97
N LEU A 17 6.44 -5.14 -27.23
CA LEU A 17 5.55 -6.17 -27.81
C LEU A 17 4.33 -5.56 -28.50
N TYR A 18 3.70 -4.56 -27.86
CA TYR A 18 2.56 -3.85 -28.42
C TYR A 18 2.93 -3.13 -29.72
N GLN A 19 4.09 -2.48 -29.76
CA GLN A 19 4.60 -1.80 -30.94
C GLN A 19 4.85 -2.79 -32.09
N LEU A 20 5.54 -3.90 -31.81
CA LEU A 20 5.79 -4.96 -32.80
C LEU A 20 4.48 -5.51 -33.39
N LEU A 21 3.48 -5.77 -32.54
CA LEU A 21 2.17 -6.24 -32.98
C LEU A 21 1.43 -5.23 -33.85
N ASN A 22 1.51 -3.94 -33.54
CA ASN A 22 0.84 -2.91 -34.32
C ASN A 22 1.53 -2.63 -35.66
N GLU A 23 2.86 -2.59 -35.67
CA GLU A 23 3.63 -2.23 -36.87
C GLU A 23 3.75 -3.38 -37.87
N ARG A 24 3.81 -4.63 -37.38
CA ARG A 24 4.13 -5.80 -38.23
C ARG A 24 3.06 -6.88 -38.18
N LYS A 25 1.83 -6.54 -37.79
CA LYS A 25 0.74 -7.51 -37.61
C LYS A 25 0.58 -8.45 -38.80
N GLU A 26 0.57 -7.89 -40.01
CA GLU A 26 0.30 -8.62 -41.24
C GLU A 26 1.46 -9.54 -41.66
N GLU A 27 2.68 -9.25 -41.17
CA GLU A 27 3.88 -10.07 -41.40
C GLU A 27 3.98 -11.25 -40.41
N LEU A 28 3.28 -11.15 -39.28
CA LEU A 28 3.34 -12.15 -38.21
C LEU A 28 2.30 -13.25 -38.42
N LYS A 29 2.73 -14.51 -38.27
CA LYS A 29 1.81 -15.66 -38.24
C LYS A 29 0.81 -15.51 -37.09
N PRO A 30 -0.46 -15.95 -37.25
CA PRO A 30 -1.48 -15.85 -36.20
C PRO A 30 -1.04 -16.42 -34.84
N ASP A 31 -0.36 -17.57 -34.84
CA ASP A 31 0.13 -18.20 -33.60
C ASP A 31 1.14 -17.33 -32.86
N VAL A 32 2.02 -16.64 -33.59
CA VAL A 32 3.01 -15.72 -33.02
C VAL A 32 2.29 -14.50 -32.42
N GLN A 33 1.27 -13.98 -33.11
CA GLN A 33 0.46 -12.88 -32.58
C GLN A 33 -0.22 -13.28 -31.26
N HIS A 34 -0.83 -14.46 -31.21
CA HIS A 34 -1.45 -15.00 -30.00
C HIS A 34 -0.45 -15.17 -28.85
N GLN A 35 0.76 -15.69 -29.13
CA GLN A 35 1.82 -15.79 -28.13
C GLN A 35 2.23 -14.43 -27.58
N MET A 36 2.33 -13.41 -28.45
CA MET A 36 2.66 -12.05 -28.02
C MET A 36 1.55 -11.44 -27.16
N TYR A 37 0.26 -11.66 -27.50
CA TYR A 37 -0.85 -11.26 -26.64
C TYR A 37 -0.82 -11.98 -25.28
N GLY A 38 -0.51 -13.28 -25.27
CA GLY A 38 -0.33 -14.06 -24.04
C GLY A 38 0.80 -13.49 -23.16
N ALA A 39 1.96 -13.22 -23.75
CA ALA A 39 3.10 -12.63 -23.06
C ALA A 39 2.77 -11.26 -22.46
N MET A 40 2.05 -10.38 -23.18
CA MET A 40 1.61 -9.10 -22.63
C MET A 40 0.68 -9.26 -21.43
N ASN A 41 -0.25 -10.23 -21.47
CA ASN A 41 -1.14 -10.52 -20.37
C ASN A 41 -0.41 -11.09 -19.14
N GLU A 42 0.58 -11.95 -19.34
CA GLU A 42 1.43 -12.46 -18.26
C GLU A 42 2.22 -11.34 -17.58
N ILE A 43 2.74 -10.39 -18.37
CA ILE A 43 3.40 -9.19 -17.85
C ILE A 43 2.44 -8.39 -16.96
N ASP A 44 1.19 -8.18 -17.39
CA ASP A 44 0.20 -7.45 -16.59
C ASP A 44 -0.11 -8.14 -15.26
N ILE A 45 -0.30 -9.46 -15.28
CA ILE A 45 -0.51 -10.25 -14.06
C ILE A 45 0.69 -10.12 -13.11
N PHE A 46 1.91 -10.19 -13.65
CA PHE A 46 3.12 -10.03 -12.86
C PHE A 46 3.23 -8.63 -12.23
N LEU A 47 3.00 -7.57 -13.01
CA LEU A 47 3.05 -6.19 -12.51
C LEU A 47 2.00 -5.93 -11.43
N ASN A 48 0.78 -6.44 -11.60
CA ASN A 48 -0.26 -6.36 -10.58
C ASN A 48 0.14 -7.08 -9.28
N THR A 49 0.82 -8.23 -9.41
CA THR A 49 1.32 -8.98 -8.26
C THR A 49 2.40 -8.19 -7.52
N VAL A 50 3.34 -7.58 -8.25
CA VAL A 50 4.38 -6.70 -7.66
C VAL A 50 3.75 -5.53 -6.92
N GLU A 51 2.76 -4.87 -7.53
CA GLU A 51 2.06 -3.75 -6.91
C GLU A 51 1.33 -4.15 -5.62
N HIS A 52 0.66 -5.31 -5.61
CA HIS A 52 0.02 -5.84 -4.42
C HIS A 52 0.99 -5.99 -3.25
N TYR A 53 2.18 -6.58 -3.48
CA TYR A 53 3.18 -6.74 -2.43
C TYR A 53 3.74 -5.40 -1.96
N ARG A 54 3.94 -4.44 -2.87
CA ARG A 54 4.36 -3.08 -2.51
C ARG A 54 3.34 -2.39 -1.60
N GLN A 55 2.05 -2.50 -1.91
CA GLN A 55 0.99 -1.92 -1.07
C GLN A 55 0.93 -2.59 0.30
N LYS A 56 1.09 -3.92 0.35
CA LYS A 56 1.14 -4.66 1.61
C LYS A 56 2.33 -4.25 2.49
N GLU A 57 3.52 -4.05 1.91
CA GLU A 57 4.69 -3.54 2.64
C GLU A 57 4.41 -2.16 3.27
N VAL A 58 3.81 -1.24 2.50
CA VAL A 58 3.42 0.09 2.98
C VAL A 58 2.40 0.00 4.11
N ASP A 59 1.36 -0.83 3.94
CA ASP A 59 0.33 -1.02 4.97
C ASP A 59 0.91 -1.59 6.27
N ASP A 60 1.82 -2.55 6.18
CA ASP A 60 2.45 -3.16 7.35
C ASP A 60 3.44 -2.20 8.02
N GLU A 61 4.13 -1.34 7.26
CA GLU A 61 4.95 -0.26 7.80
C GLU A 61 4.10 0.80 8.54
N ILE A 62 2.97 1.22 7.95
CA ILE A 62 2.01 2.14 8.58
C ILE A 62 1.45 1.55 9.88
N LYS A 63 1.12 0.25 9.90
CA LYS A 63 0.67 -0.43 11.14
C LYS A 63 1.76 -0.45 12.22
N ARG A 64 3.03 -0.61 11.85
CA ARG A 64 4.15 -0.55 12.81
C ARG A 64 4.36 0.87 13.37
N LEU A 65 4.16 1.90 12.55
CA LEU A 65 4.24 3.30 12.99
C LEU A 65 3.09 3.68 13.93
N ARG A 66 1.92 3.05 13.79
CA ARG A 66 0.81 3.21 14.73
C ARG A 66 0.97 2.27 15.91
N LEU A 67 1.81 2.61 16.88
CA LEU A 67 1.67 2.19 18.30
C LEU A 67 2.68 2.94 19.20
N VAL A 68 2.41 4.22 19.45
CA VAL A 68 2.65 4.82 20.78
C VAL A 68 1.44 5.69 21.09
N GLY A 69 0.30 5.05 21.37
CA GLY A 69 -0.75 5.74 22.13
C GLY A 69 -0.14 6.18 23.47
N PRO A 70 -0.48 7.36 24.00
CA PRO A 70 0.08 7.81 25.27
C PRO A 70 -0.15 6.73 26.31
N MET A 71 0.94 6.20 26.91
CA MET A 71 0.85 5.34 28.09
C MET A 71 0.05 6.09 29.14
N ILE A 72 -1.22 5.73 29.33
CA ILE A 72 -1.99 6.19 30.47
C ILE A 72 -1.37 5.50 31.68
N ARG A 73 -0.44 6.18 32.35
CA ARG A 73 -0.01 5.78 33.69
C ARG A 73 -1.22 5.95 34.61
N GLU A 74 -1.83 4.83 35.03
CA GLU A 74 -2.99 4.73 35.93
C GLU A 74 -2.78 5.32 37.35
N GLY A 75 -1.89 6.30 37.54
CA GLY A 75 -1.57 6.88 38.86
C GLY A 75 -1.82 8.38 39.01
N LYS A 76 -2.20 9.12 37.96
CA LYS A 76 -2.30 10.60 38.04
C LYS A 76 -3.67 11.19 37.74
N VAL A 77 -4.57 10.43 37.11
CA VAL A 77 -5.92 10.93 36.77
C VAL A 77 -6.82 10.95 38.02
N SER A 78 -6.65 10.00 38.95
CA SER A 78 -7.43 9.94 40.19
C SER A 78 -7.27 11.20 41.07
N LYS A 79 -6.07 11.79 41.11
CA LYS A 79 -5.80 13.01 41.91
C LYS A 79 -6.42 14.28 41.33
N PHE A 80 -6.68 14.31 40.02
CA PHE A 80 -7.37 15.43 39.39
C PHE A 80 -8.87 15.40 39.68
N PHE A 81 -9.49 14.22 39.70
CA PHE A 81 -10.91 14.09 40.04
C PHE A 81 -11.19 14.22 41.55
N SER A 82 -10.28 13.79 42.42
CA SER A 82 -10.45 13.96 43.88
C SER A 82 -10.48 15.45 44.28
N ASN A 83 -9.56 16.26 43.75
CA ASN A 83 -9.44 17.68 44.11
C ASN A 83 -10.60 18.55 43.56
N VAL A 84 -11.23 18.14 42.45
CA VAL A 84 -12.43 18.80 41.93
C VAL A 84 -13.67 18.45 42.77
N SER A 85 -13.76 17.21 43.29
CA SER A 85 -14.88 16.78 44.13
C SER A 85 -14.90 17.48 45.51
N GLU A 86 -13.73 17.70 46.12
CA GLU A 86 -13.63 18.41 47.40
C GLU A 86 -14.04 19.89 47.28
N ASN A 87 -13.64 20.56 46.19
CA ASN A 87 -14.01 21.97 45.96
C ASN A 87 -15.49 22.17 45.60
N LEU A 88 -16.15 21.21 44.95
CA LEU A 88 -17.59 21.26 44.69
C LEU A 88 -18.44 20.99 45.94
N SER A 89 -17.96 20.14 46.85
CA SER A 89 -18.65 19.87 48.11
C SER A 89 -18.67 21.07 49.07
N ASN A 90 -17.63 21.91 49.02
CA ASN A 90 -17.54 23.15 49.82
C ASN A 90 -18.36 24.31 49.24
N PHE A 91 -18.72 24.27 47.94
CA PHE A 91 -19.55 25.31 47.32
C PHE A 91 -21.06 25.07 47.48
N ARG A 92 -21.49 23.87 47.90
CA ARG A 92 -22.91 23.51 48.11
C ARG A 92 -23.37 23.65 49.58
N LYS A 93 -22.48 24.08 50.48
CA LYS A 93 -22.80 24.45 51.87
C LYS A 93 -22.45 25.91 52.14
N LYS A 94 -23.18 26.82 51.49
CA LYS A 94 -23.42 28.18 51.98
C LYS A 94 -24.70 28.71 51.36
#